data_AF-A0A7V5LG60-F1
#
_entry.id   AF-A0A7V5LG60-F1
#
_cell.length_a   1.000
_cell.length_b   1.000
_cell.length_c   1.000
_cell.angle_alpha   90.00
_cell.angle_beta   90.00
_cell.angle_gamma   90.00
#
_symmetry.space_group_name_H-M   'P 1'
#
loop_
_entity.id
_entity.type
_entity.pdbx_description
1 polymer ?
#
loop_
_entity_poly.entity_id
_entity_poly.type
_entity_poly.pdbx_seq_one_letter_code
_entity_poly.pdbx_strand_id
1 'polypeptide(L)' 'MLRLIVDLDPADPAFGLALEEVLLESTRSGADTLRFWVNDRCVIVGRSQAVECEVDLSRLGELHIP' A
#
# COMPACT_ATOMS: atom_id res chain seq x y z
N MET A 1 -17.18 12.83 12.87
CA MET A 1 -15.86 13.22 13.41
C MET A 1 -14.82 12.49 12.58
N LEU A 2 -13.80 13.19 12.07
CA LEU A 2 -12.76 12.57 11.24
C LEU A 2 -11.75 11.82 12.13
N ARG A 3 -11.41 10.57 11.78
CA ARG A 3 -10.28 9.82 12.32
C ARG A 3 -9.05 10.09 11.45
N LEU A 4 -7.95 10.52 12.06
CA LEU A 4 -6.67 10.73 11.39
C LEU A 4 -5.65 9.70 11.87
N ILE A 5 -5.01 8.98 10.94
CA ILE A 5 -3.93 8.01 11.20
C ILE A 5 -2.69 8.49 10.42
N VAL A 6 -1.52 8.50 11.07
CA VAL A 6 -0.28 9.04 10.49
C VAL A 6 0.88 8.09 10.76
N ASP A 7 1.31 7.38 9.71
CA ASP A 7 2.40 6.39 9.74
C ASP A 7 3.50 6.80 8.74
N LEU A 8 4.40 7.69 9.14
CA LEU A 8 5.41 8.27 8.22
C LEU A 8 6.77 7.58 8.26
N ASP A 9 6.90 6.48 8.99
CA ASP A 9 8.09 5.63 8.96
C ASP A 9 7.94 4.59 7.84
N PRO A 10 8.88 4.48 6.87
CA PRO A 10 8.78 3.51 5.79
C PRO A 10 8.57 2.09 6.32
N ALA A 11 7.45 1.48 5.91
CA ALA A 11 7.05 0.16 6.34
C ALA A 11 6.97 -0.81 5.14
N ASP A 12 6.80 -2.10 5.45
CA ASP A 12 6.51 -3.14 4.47
C ASP A 12 5.25 -2.77 3.65
N PRO A 13 5.38 -2.58 2.32
CA PRO A 13 4.26 -2.23 1.45
C PRO A 13 3.10 -3.22 1.51
N ALA A 14 3.38 -4.52 1.66
CA ALA A 14 2.35 -5.54 1.72
C ALA A 14 1.48 -5.38 2.98
N PHE A 15 2.11 -5.08 4.12
CA PHE A 15 1.39 -4.81 5.36
C PHE A 15 0.52 -3.56 5.25
N GLY A 16 1.07 -2.48 4.70
CA GLY A 16 0.32 -1.23 4.62
C GLY A 16 -0.87 -1.30 3.67
N LEU A 17 -0.78 -2.04 2.56
CA LEU A 17 -1.93 -2.34 1.69
C LEU A 17 -2.99 -3.18 2.41
N ALA A 18 -2.58 -4.23 3.12
CA ALA A 18 -3.51 -5.08 3.89
C ALA A 18 -4.24 -4.27 4.98
N LEU A 19 -3.54 -3.35 5.64
CA LEU A 19 -4.16 -2.45 6.62
C LEU A 19 -5.17 -1.50 5.97
N GLU A 20 -4.92 -1.00 4.76
CA GLU A 20 -5.90 -0.18 4.03
C GLU A 20 -7.18 -0.97 3.71
N GLU A 21 -7.07 -2.23 3.29
CA GLU A 21 -8.25 -3.08 3.06
C GLU A 21 -9.06 -3.30 4.34
N VAL A 22 -8.40 -3.60 5.47
CA VAL A 22 -9.07 -3.76 6.77
C VAL A 22 -9.74 -2.47 7.23
N LEU A 23 -9.07 -1.32 7.06
CA LEU A 23 -9.66 -0.01 7.38
C LEU A 23 -10.89 0.27 6.52
N LEU A 24 -10.81 0.00 5.22
CA LEU A 24 -11.94 0.14 4.30
C LEU A 24 -13.13 -0.74 4.73
N GLU A 25 -12.89 -1.99 5.12
CA GLU A 25 -13.95 -2.87 5.63
C GLU A 25 -14.56 -2.34 6.93
N SER A 26 -13.73 -1.80 7.84
CA SER A 26 -14.16 -1.27 9.13
C SER A 26 -14.94 0.06 9.06
N THR A 27 -14.76 0.83 7.98
CA THR A 27 -15.40 2.15 7.82
C THR A 27 -16.87 2.06 7.42
N ARG A 28 -17.38 0.87 7.04
CA ARG A 28 -18.80 0.66 6.68
C ARG A 28 -19.81 1.06 7.77
N SER A 29 -19.38 1.18 9.02
CA SER A 29 -20.21 1.60 10.16
C SER A 29 -19.55 2.69 11.01
N GLY A 30 -18.50 3.35 10.48
CA GLY A 30 -17.54 4.14 11.26
C GLY A 30 -17.49 5.62 10.93
N ALA A 31 -16.51 6.29 11.55
CA ALA A 31 -16.13 7.66 11.25
C ALA A 31 -15.36 7.76 9.92
N ASP A 32 -15.53 8.86 9.18
CA ASP A 32 -14.65 9.23 8.08
C ASP A 32 -13.20 9.10 8.53
N THR A 33 -12.36 8.47 7.71
CA THR A 33 -10.98 8.16 8.06
C THR A 33 -10.02 8.69 6.99
N LEU A 34 -9.00 9.41 7.43
CA LEU A 34 -7.86 9.85 6.61
C LEU A 34 -6.60 9.18 7.15
N ARG A 35 -5.85 8.50 6.28
CA ARG A 35 -4.56 7.88 6.60
C ARG A 35 -3.46 8.47 5.73
N PHE A 36 -2.37 8.90 6.36
CA PHE A 36 -1.11 9.19 5.69
C PHE A 36 -0.14 8.06 5.98
N TRP A 37 0.46 7.49 4.94
CA TRP A 37 1.46 6.46 5.06
C TRP A 37 2.50 6.54 3.94
N VAL A 38 3.66 5.94 4.18
CA VAL A 38 4.77 5.88 3.22
C VAL A 38 5.28 4.46 3.11
N ASN A 39 5.76 4.12 1.93
CA ASN A 39 6.39 2.83 1.65
C ASN A 39 7.90 3.02 1.48
N ASP A 40 8.68 1.99 1.82
CA ASP A 40 10.02 1.85 1.27
C ASP A 40 9.95 1.61 -0.26
N ARG A 41 11.09 1.51 -0.95
CA ARG A 41 11.17 1.27 -2.39
C ARG A 41 10.34 0.04 -2.75
N CYS A 42 9.28 0.22 -3.53
CA CYS A 42 8.40 -0.86 -3.98
C CYS A 42 7.74 -0.49 -5.30
N VAL A 43 7.19 -1.49 -5.99
CA VAL A 43 6.19 -1.26 -7.04
C VAL A 43 4.85 -1.84 -6.62
N ILE A 44 3.81 -1.02 -6.70
CA ILE A 44 2.43 -1.47 -6.46
C ILE A 44 1.75 -1.60 -7.81
N VAL A 45 1.26 -2.80 -8.10
CA VAL A 45 0.55 -3.12 -9.33
C VAL A 45 -0.94 -3.21 -9.03
N GLY A 46 -1.77 -2.58 -9.87
CA GLY A 46 -3.21 -2.57 -9.72
C GLY A 46 -3.82 -3.96 -9.92
N ARG A 47 -4.95 -4.21 -9.27
CA ARG A 47 -5.66 -5.51 -9.24
C ARG A 47 -5.81 -6.22 -10.59
N SER A 48 -5.95 -5.46 -11.68
CA SER A 48 -6.21 -6.01 -13.02
C SER A 48 -5.06 -5.79 -14.00
N GLN A 49 -3.87 -5.43 -13.51
CA GLN A 49 -2.67 -5.27 -14.33
C GLN A 49 -1.88 -6.58 -14.37
N ALA A 50 -1.24 -6.84 -15.51
CA ALA A 50 -0.29 -7.95 -15.65
C ALA A 50 1.11 -7.44 -15.30
N VAL A 51 1.73 -8.01 -14.27
CA VAL A 51 2.99 -7.53 -13.69
C VAL A 51 4.09 -7.41 -14.75
N GLU A 52 4.22 -8.42 -15.61
CA GLU A 52 5.20 -8.50 -16.69
C GLU A 52 5.05 -7.41 -17.77
N CYS A 53 3.91 -6.72 -17.83
CA CYS A 53 3.67 -5.61 -18.74
C CYS A 53 3.97 -4.24 -18.11
N GLU A 54 4.05 -4.16 -16.79
CA GLU A 54 4.19 -2.89 -16.05
C GLU A 54 5.61 -2.67 -15.53
N VAL A 55 6.34 -3.75 -15.26
CA VAL A 55 7.66 -3.69 -14.62
C VAL A 55 8.68 -4.63 -15.23
N ASP A 56 9.95 -4.23 -15.13
CA ASP A 56 11.09 -5.12 -15.39
C ASP A 56 11.42 -5.91 -14.12
N LEU A 57 10.88 -7.12 -14.03
CA LEU A 57 11.10 -8.02 -12.89
C LEU A 57 12.58 -8.36 -12.65
N SER A 58 13.38 -8.43 -13.71
CA SER A 58 14.81 -8.73 -13.57
C SER A 58 15.52 -7.55 -12.89
N ARG A 59 15.20 -6.33 -13.33
CA ARG A 59 15.77 -5.12 -12.74
C ARG A 59 15.30 -4.88 -11.30
N LEU A 60 14.03 -5.17 -11.00
CA LEU A 60 13.51 -5.10 -9.62
C LEU A 60 14.25 -6.08 -8.70
N GLY A 61 14.49 -7.32 -9.18
CA GLY A 61 15.26 -8.33 -8.46
C GLY A 61 16.70 -7.88 -8.16
N GLU A 62 17.40 -7.29 -9.13
CA GLU A 62 18.76 -6.74 -8.92
C GLU A 62 18.77 -5.61 -7.88
N LEU A 63 17.74 -4.77 -7.88
CA LEU A 63 17.63 -3.61 -6.99
C LEU A 63 17.01 -3.94 -5.63
N HIS A 64 16.63 -5.21 -5.40
CA HIS A 64 15.92 -5.69 -4.22
C HIS A 64 14.65 -4.87 -3.93
N ILE A 65 13.91 -4.53 -4.98
CA ILE A 65 12.64 -3.82 -4.88
C ILE A 65 11.52 -4.86 -4.95
N PRO A 66 10.67 -4.98 -3.92
CA PRO A 66 9.46 -5.79 -3.96
C PRO A 66 8.42 -5.25 -4.97
#